data_AF-A0AAJ1MBS0-F1
#
_entry.id   AF-A0AAJ1MBS0-F1
#
_cell.length_a   1.000
_cell.length_b   1.000
_cell.length_c   1.000
_cell.angle_alpha   90.00
_cell.angle_beta   90.00
_cell.angle_gamma   90.00
#
_symmetry.space_group_name_H-M   'P 1'
#
loop_
_entity.id
_entity.type
_entity.pdbx_description
1 polymer ?
#
loop_
_entity_poly.entity_id
_entity_poly.type
_entity_poly.pdbx_seq_one_letter_code
_entity_poly.pdbx_strand_id
1 'polypeptide(L)' 'MHLHNITTAHSYRAILIPEDACPEELEQLADAKLLPVLQLKAASASHATTSACAASGRPVLRVERVET' A
#
# COMPACT_ATOMS: atom_id res chain seq x y z
N MET A 1 -15.85 -27.20 -18.37
CA MET A 1 -14.93 -27.13 -17.20
C MET A 1 -14.66 -25.66 -16.92
N HIS A 2 -15.19 -25.10 -15.83
CA HIS A 2 -14.96 -23.69 -15.48
C HIS A 2 -13.69 -23.62 -14.63
N LEU A 3 -12.59 -23.11 -15.20
CA LEU A 3 -11.37 -22.85 -14.44
C LEU A 3 -11.63 -21.65 -13.51
N HIS A 4 -11.68 -21.90 -12.20
CA HIS A 4 -11.65 -20.84 -11.21
C HIS A 4 -10.20 -20.34 -11.09
N ASN A 5 -9.91 -19.17 -11.65
CA ASN A 5 -8.62 -18.51 -11.48
C ASN A 5 -8.53 -17.94 -10.06
N ILE A 6 -8.22 -18.81 -9.08
CA ILE A 6 -7.96 -18.38 -7.71
C ILE A 6 -6.64 -17.61 -7.72
N THR A 7 -6.71 -16.29 -7.59
CA THR A 7 -5.53 -15.45 -7.47
C THR A 7 -5.16 -15.36 -5.99
N THR A 8 -3.98 -15.84 -5.62
CA THR A 8 -3.50 -15.79 -4.24
C THR A 8 -3.35 -14.33 -3.79
N ALA A 9 -4.00 -13.98 -2.68
CA ALA A 9 -3.85 -12.67 -2.07
C ALA A 9 -2.70 -12.67 -1.06
N HIS A 10 -1.85 -11.65 -1.12
CA HIS A 10 -0.76 -11.41 -0.19
C HIS A 10 -1.10 -10.25 0.75
N SER A 11 -0.49 -10.23 1.93
CA SER A 11 -0.57 -9.07 2.83
C SER A 11 0.35 -7.97 2.30
N TYR A 12 -0.17 -6.77 2.23
CA TYR A 12 0.58 -5.57 1.88
C TYR A 12 0.42 -4.50 2.95
N ARG A 13 1.48 -3.73 3.13
CA ARG A 13 1.54 -2.51 3.91
C ARG A 13 1.72 -1.34 2.93
N ALA A 14 0.68 -0.54 2.76
CA ALA A 14 0.75 0.67 1.95
C ALA A 14 1.09 1.87 2.83
N ILE A 15 2.15 2.59 2.49
CA ILE A 15 2.56 3.83 3.15
C ILE A 15 1.90 4.99 2.41
N LEU A 16 1.08 5.77 3.12
CA LEU A 16 0.29 6.86 2.54
C LEU A 16 1.01 8.19 2.71
N ILE A 17 0.86 9.06 1.72
CA ILE A 17 1.38 10.43 1.74
C ILE A 17 0.38 11.32 2.48
N PRO A 18 0.81 12.06 3.52
CA PRO A 18 -0.04 13.03 4.18
C PRO A 18 -0.34 14.26 3.32
N GLU A 19 -1.49 14.90 3.53
CA GLU A 19 -1.88 16.10 2.77
C GLU A 19 -0.91 17.27 3.02
N ASP A 20 -0.43 17.40 4.26
CA ASP A 20 0.46 18.49 4.69
C ASP A 20 1.95 18.12 4.71
N ALA A 21 2.35 16.99 4.12
CA ALA A 21 3.73 16.53 4.20
C ALA A 21 4.64 17.18 3.15
N CYS A 22 5.81 17.64 3.58
CA CYS A 22 6.87 18.11 2.70
C CYS A 22 7.39 16.97 1.82
N PRO A 23 7.38 17.09 0.48
CA PRO A 23 7.84 16.03 -0.43
C PRO A 23 9.27 15.57 -0.18
N GLU A 24 10.14 16.50 0.25
CA GLU A 24 11.56 16.25 0.53
C GLU A 24 11.78 15.36 1.77
N GLU A 25 10.82 15.33 2.69
CA GLU A 25 10.91 14.59 3.95
C GLU A 25 10.19 13.23 3.90
N LEU A 26 9.37 12.98 2.87
CA LEU A 26 8.49 11.80 2.78
C LEU A 26 9.26 10.48 2.92
N GLU A 27 10.38 10.32 2.22
CA GLU A 27 11.17 9.09 2.29
C GLU A 27 11.77 8.89 3.69
N GLN A 28 12.29 9.95 4.31
CA GLN A 28 12.85 9.89 5.66
C GLN A 28 11.76 9.55 6.70
N LEU A 29 10.57 10.14 6.56
CA LEU A 29 9.43 9.85 7.43
C LEU A 29 8.90 8.43 7.23
N ALA A 30 8.92 7.91 5.99
CA ALA A 30 8.55 6.54 5.69
C ALA A 30 9.50 5.54 6.37
N ASP A 31 10.80 5.80 6.29
CA ASP A 31 11.84 4.99 6.92
C ASP A 31 11.81 5.08 8.44
N ALA A 32 11.50 6.26 8.99
CA ALA A 32 11.25 6.47 10.42
C ALA A 32 9.92 5.87 10.90
N LYS A 33 9.10 5.31 10.00
CA LYS A 33 7.77 4.73 10.28
C LYS A 33 6.77 5.74 10.89
N LEU A 34 6.91 7.01 10.53
CA LEU A 34 6.05 8.11 11.01
C LEU A 34 4.90 8.41 10.05
N LEU A 35 4.93 7.88 8.84
CA LEU A 35 3.84 8.04 7.88
C LEU A 35 2.63 7.13 8.17
N PRO A 36 1.40 7.56 7.83
CA PRO A 36 0.21 6.72 7.93
C PRO A 36 0.32 5.48 7.06
N VAL A 37 -0.25 4.38 7.56
CA VAL A 37 -0.14 3.07 6.92
C VAL A 37 -1.52 2.43 6.83
N LEU A 38 -1.78 1.80 5.68
CA LEU A 38 -2.93 0.93 5.48
C LEU A 38 -2.47 -0.50 5.24
N GLN A 39 -2.98 -1.45 6.02
CA GLN A 39 -2.78 -2.87 5.77
C GLN A 39 -3.93 -3.40 4.94
N LEU A 40 -3.62 -4.12 3.86
CA LEU A 40 -4.62 -4.72 2.98
C LEU A 40 -4.15 -6.03 2.36
N LYS A 41 -5.11 -6.81 1.87
CA LYS A 41 -4.87 -8.01 1.07
C LYS A 41 -5.03 -7.66 -0.40
N ALA A 42 -4.05 -8.01 -1.23
CA ALA A 42 -4.11 -7.78 -2.67
C ALA A 42 -3.39 -8.90 -3.44
N ALA A 43 -3.74 -9.06 -4.70
CA ALA A 43 -3.10 -10.05 -5.58
C ALA A 43 -1.67 -9.66 -6.00
N SER A 44 -1.36 -8.36 -5.99
CA SER A 44 -0.05 -7.82 -6.41
C SER A 44 0.20 -6.46 -5.77
N ALA A 45 1.44 -5.98 -5.85
CA ALA A 45 1.82 -4.65 -5.38
C ALA A 45 1.01 -3.54 -6.07
N SER A 46 0.84 -3.62 -7.40
CA SER A 46 0.05 -2.64 -8.15
C SER A 46 -1.42 -2.65 -7.72
N HIS A 47 -2.01 -3.83 -7.52
CA HIS A 47 -3.38 -3.94 -7.02
C HIS A 47 -3.47 -3.39 -5.59
N ALA A 48 -2.45 -3.60 -4.75
CA ALA A 48 -2.39 -3.02 -3.42
C ALA A 48 -2.37 -1.48 -3.46
N THR A 49 -1.55 -0.90 -4.34
CA THR A 49 -1.47 0.56 -4.53
C THR A 49 -2.83 1.13 -4.92
N THR A 50 -3.47 0.60 -5.97
CA THR A 50 -4.78 1.08 -6.43
C THR A 50 -5.85 0.96 -5.35
N SER A 51 -5.88 -0.18 -4.65
CA SER A 51 -6.85 -0.42 -3.58
C SER A 51 -6.61 0.52 -2.39
N ALA A 52 -5.36 0.77 -2.03
CA ALA A 52 -5.00 1.67 -0.94
C ALA A 52 -5.35 3.13 -1.26
N CYS A 53 -5.09 3.59 -2.48
CA CYS A 53 -5.54 4.91 -2.95
C CYS A 53 -7.07 5.03 -2.89
N ALA A 54 -7.79 4.03 -3.41
CA ALA A 54 -9.26 4.03 -3.43
C ALA A 54 -9.88 4.00 -2.03
N ALA A 55 -9.30 3.23 -1.10
CA ALA A 55 -9.83 3.10 0.26
C ALA A 55 -9.50 4.31 1.15
N SER A 56 -8.33 4.91 0.98
CA SER A 56 -7.86 6.01 1.83
C SER A 56 -8.14 7.40 1.27
N GLY A 57 -8.39 7.53 -0.03
CA GLY A 57 -8.47 8.82 -0.73
C GLY A 57 -7.12 9.54 -0.85
N ARG A 58 -6.00 8.88 -0.50
CA ARG A 58 -4.66 9.49 -0.43
C ARG A 58 -3.69 8.81 -1.38
N PRO A 59 -2.70 9.55 -1.91
CA PRO A 59 -1.65 8.93 -2.71
C PRO A 59 -0.79 8.01 -1.84
N VAL A 60 -0.29 6.93 -2.46
CA VAL A 60 0.56 5.93 -1.83
C VAL A 60 2.01 6.21 -2.23
N LEU A 61 2.89 6.33 -1.24
CA LEU A 61 4.33 6.50 -1.45
C LEU A 61 4.96 5.19 -1.94
N ARG A 62 4.77 4.12 -1.15
CA ARG A 62 5.27 2.78 -1.47
C ARG A 62 4.40 1.70 -0.84
N VAL A 63 4.43 0.52 -1.46
CA VAL A 63 3.78 -0.69 -0.93
C VAL A 63 4.83 -1.74 -0.63
N GLU A 64 4.77 -2.28 0.58
CA GLU A 64 5.66 -3.32 1.07
C GLU A 64 4.85 -4.61 1.21
N ARG A 65 5.33 -5.72 0.64
CA ARG A 65 4.71 -7.03 0.88
C ARG A 65 5.11 -7.50 2.27
N VAL A 66 4.12 -7.88 3.07
CA VAL A 66 4.34 -8.45 4.40
C VAL A 66 4.21 -9.97 4.27
N GLU A 67 5.33 -10.67 4.36
CA GLU A 67 5.34 -12.11 4.46
C GLU A 67 5.13 -12.47 5.93
N THR A 68 3.92 -12.91 6.25
CA THR A 68 3.58 -13.57 7.53
C THR A 68 3.90 -15.04 7.45
#